data_AF-A0A949LT19-F1
#
_entry.id   AF-A0A949LT19-F1
#
_cell.length_a   1.000
_cell.length_b   1.000
_cell.length_c   1.000
_cell.angle_alpha   90.00
_cell.angle_beta   90.00
_cell.angle_gamma   90.00
#
_symmetry.space_group_name_H-M   'P 1'
#
loop_
_entity.id
_entity.type
_entity.pdbx_description
1 polymer ?
#
loop_
_entity_poly.entity_id
_entity_poly.type
_entity_poly.pdbx_seq_one_letter_code
_entity_poly.pdbx_strand_id
1 'polypeptide(L)'
;LWTINNELISQLVNRAGGKNGGIVSPKGPAGSMLLFHSCLVHASSSNLSPFNRISVYLSLCAVSNHIRRFKRPEYIAHRDFTPIECLPDDCLLKEYPVDLPWKNGMPESALKVSMEQLAA
;
A
#
# COMPACT_ATOMS: atom_id res chain seq x y z
N LEU A 1 6.12 -12.40 2.70
CA LEU A 1 7.16 -11.38 2.48
C LEU A 1 7.87 -11.75 1.19
N TRP A 2 8.01 -10.85 0.21
CA TRP A 2 8.75 -11.17 -1.02
C TRP A 2 10.24 -11.01 -0.73
N THR A 3 11.01 -12.07 -0.93
CA THR A 3 12.47 -12.04 -0.75
C THR A 3 13.11 -11.94 -2.12
N ILE A 4 13.85 -10.84 -2.34
CA ILE A 4 14.68 -10.64 -3.52
C ILE A 4 16.14 -10.98 -3.17
N ASN A 5 16.87 -11.62 -4.07
CA ASN A 5 18.27 -11.94 -3.84
C ASN A 5 19.21 -10.78 -4.23
N ASN A 6 20.44 -10.80 -3.69
CA ASN A 6 21.43 -9.73 -3.92
C ASN A 6 21.84 -9.59 -5.39
N GLU A 7 21.82 -10.69 -6.15
CA GLU A 7 22.15 -10.68 -7.57
C GLU A 7 21.12 -9.86 -8.35
N LEU A 8 19.83 -10.12 -8.15
CA LEU A 8 18.76 -9.40 -8.82
C LEU A 8 18.71 -7.92 -8.37
N ILE A 9 18.95 -7.64 -7.08
CA ILE A 9 19.09 -6.24 -6.61
C ILE A 9 20.20 -5.53 -7.41
N SER A 10 21.38 -6.15 -7.52
CA SER A 10 22.51 -5.56 -8.24
C SER A 10 22.19 -5.31 -9.72
N GLN A 11 21.51 -6.25 -10.37
CA GLN A 11 21.06 -6.09 -11.75
C GLN A 11 20.08 -4.91 -11.91
N LEU A 12 19.09 -4.78 -11.02
CA LEU A 12 18.11 -3.71 -11.08
C LEU A 12 18.75 -2.33 -10.84
N VAL A 13 19.63 -2.22 -9.85
CA VAL A 13 20.37 -1.00 -9.55
C VAL A 13 21.24 -0.58 -10.75
N ASN A 14 21.95 -1.52 -11.38
CA ASN A 14 22.76 -1.23 -12.56
C ASN A 14 21.91 -0.72 -13.73
N ARG A 15 20.76 -1.36 -14.00
CA ARG A 15 19.82 -0.92 -15.05
C ARG A 15 19.26 0.48 -14.78
N ALA A 16 19.09 0.85 -13.51
CA ALA A 16 18.55 2.14 -13.08
C ALA A 16 19.63 3.25 -12.94
N GLY A 17 20.87 3.03 -13.38
CA GLY A 17 21.93 4.06 -13.37
C GLY A 17 23.04 3.83 -12.33
N GLY A 18 23.11 2.64 -11.73
CA GLY A 18 24.19 2.24 -10.84
C GLY A 18 24.32 3.16 -9.62
N LYS A 19 25.56 3.54 -9.27
CA LYS A 19 25.83 4.41 -8.11
C LYS A 19 25.23 5.81 -8.23
N ASN A 20 24.91 6.27 -9.45
CA ASN A 20 24.48 7.65 -9.70
C ASN A 20 22.95 7.81 -9.77
N GLY A 21 22.19 6.72 -9.68
CA GLY A 21 20.72 6.78 -9.80
C GLY A 21 19.95 5.50 -9.48
N GLY A 22 20.64 4.37 -9.30
CA GLY A 22 20.00 3.07 -9.11
C GLY A 22 19.38 2.86 -7.73
N ILE A 23 19.68 3.72 -6.75
CA ILE A 23 19.03 3.73 -5.44
C ILE A 23 18.73 5.18 -5.06
N VAL A 24 17.47 5.44 -4.73
CA VAL A 24 17.00 6.76 -4.29
C VAL A 24 16.30 6.62 -2.94
N SER A 25 16.55 7.57 -2.05
CA SER A 25 15.87 7.69 -0.75
C SER A 25 15.20 9.06 -0.66
N PRO A 26 13.97 9.21 -1.17
CA PRO A 26 13.26 10.49 -1.14
C PRO A 26 13.13 11.02 0.29
N LYS A 27 13.24 12.35 0.45
CA LYS A 27 13.12 13.05 1.72
C LYS A 27 12.08 14.16 1.56
N GLY A 28 11.40 14.50 2.66
CA GLY A 28 10.44 15.60 2.70
C GLY A 28 9.89 15.80 4.12
N PRO A 29 9.30 16.97 4.41
CA PRO A 29 8.61 17.21 5.68
C PRO A 29 7.33 16.35 5.80
N ALA A 30 6.76 16.30 7.01
CA ALA A 30 5.45 15.67 7.23
C ALA A 30 4.40 16.26 6.27
N GLY A 31 3.54 15.40 5.71
CA GLY A 31 2.60 15.76 4.65
C GLY A 31 3.13 15.55 3.22
N SER A 32 4.43 15.28 3.05
CA SER A 32 4.97 14.87 1.74
C SER A 32 4.46 13.50 1.33
N MET A 33 4.19 13.32 0.04
CA MET A 33 3.71 12.05 -0.53
C MET A 33 4.71 11.49 -1.55
N LEU A 34 4.90 10.17 -1.53
CA LEU A 34 5.62 9.42 -2.56
C LEU A 34 4.63 8.50 -3.27
N LEU A 35 4.48 8.68 -4.58
CA LEU A 35 3.70 7.78 -5.42
C LEU A 35 4.66 6.89 -6.20
N PHE A 36 4.42 5.58 -6.17
CA PHE A 36 5.24 4.63 -6.90
C PHE A 36 4.40 3.44 -7.37
N HIS A 37 4.83 2.83 -8.48
CA HIS A 37 4.17 1.65 -9.04
C HIS A 37 4.38 0.41 -8.14
N SER A 38 3.39 -0.48 -8.08
CA SER A 38 3.41 -1.66 -7.19
C SER A 38 4.57 -2.63 -7.44
N CYS A 39 5.14 -2.62 -8.64
CA CYS A 39 6.32 -3.41 -9.00
C CYS A 39 7.67 -2.72 -8.72
N LEU A 40 7.69 -1.50 -8.17
CA LEU A 40 8.95 -0.86 -7.78
C LEU A 40 9.56 -1.62 -6.60
N VAL A 41 10.81 -2.07 -6.73
CA VAL A 41 11.55 -2.62 -5.59
C VAL A 41 11.82 -1.49 -4.61
N HIS A 42 11.28 -1.61 -3.41
CA HIS A 42 11.43 -0.63 -2.34
C HIS A 42 11.65 -1.34 -1.01
N ALA A 43 12.44 -0.70 -0.16
CA ALA A 43 12.74 -1.17 1.18
C ALA A 43 13.10 0.02 2.06
N SER A 44 13.15 -0.21 3.37
CA SER A 44 13.63 0.79 4.33
C SER A 44 14.64 0.16 5.27
N SER A 45 15.69 0.88 5.60
CA SER A 45 16.61 0.47 6.67
C SER A 45 15.97 0.63 8.05
N SER A 46 16.52 -0.06 9.04
CA SER A 46 16.25 0.17 10.46
C SER A 46 16.49 1.63 10.84
N ASN A 47 15.66 2.17 11.73
CA ASN A 47 15.80 3.52 12.24
C ASN A 47 16.62 3.50 13.54
N LEU A 48 17.84 4.03 13.49
CA LEU A 48 18.73 4.15 14.66
C LEU A 48 18.62 5.53 15.35
N SER A 49 17.86 6.46 14.77
CA SER A 49 17.71 7.80 15.33
C SER A 49 16.70 7.83 16.49
N PRO A 50 16.75 8.86 17.36
CA PRO A 50 15.74 9.05 18.41
C PRO A 50 14.40 9.56 17.87
N PHE A 51 14.26 9.78 16.56
CA PHE A 51 13.07 10.39 15.96
C PHE A 51 12.19 9.33 15.30
N ASN A 52 10.87 9.42 15.52
CA ASN A 52 9.91 8.49 14.93
C ASN A 52 9.82 8.67 13.40
N ARG A 53 9.69 7.55 12.69
CA ARG A 53 9.38 7.52 11.25
C ARG A 53 8.01 6.87 11.06
N ILE A 54 6.96 7.70 11.08
CA ILE A 54 5.58 7.28 10.86
C ILE A 54 5.25 7.49 9.38
N SER A 55 4.67 6.47 8.74
CA SER A 55 4.25 6.55 7.34
C SER A 55 2.92 5.84 7.19
N VAL A 56 2.00 6.48 6.46
CA VAL A 56 0.74 5.87 6.04
C VAL A 56 0.91 5.34 4.63
N TYR A 57 0.52 4.09 4.41
CA TYR A 57 0.59 3.44 3.10
C TYR A 57 -0.82 3.25 2.54
N LEU A 58 -1.03 3.73 1.32
CA LEU A 58 -2.24 3.48 0.54
C LEU A 58 -1.84 2.63 -0.67
N SER A 59 -2.38 1.42 -0.76
CA SER A 59 -2.20 0.54 -1.92
C SER A 59 -3.44 0.67 -2.80
N LEU A 60 -3.35 1.48 -3.85
CA LEU A 60 -4.46 1.72 -4.77
C LEU A 60 -4.43 0.69 -5.91
N CYS A 61 -5.61 0.19 -6.27
CA CYS A 61 -5.80 -0.69 -7.42
C CYS A 61 -6.98 -0.19 -8.25
N ALA A 62 -6.89 -0.33 -9.57
CA ALA A 62 -8.04 -0.10 -10.43
C ALA A 62 -9.14 -1.13 -10.12
N VAL A 63 -10.41 -0.70 -10.11
CA VAL A 63 -11.56 -1.59 -9.87
C VAL A 63 -11.62 -2.72 -10.89
N SER A 64 -11.21 -2.46 -12.14
CA SER A 64 -11.09 -3.47 -13.20
C SER A 64 -10.00 -4.53 -12.94
N ASN A 65 -9.12 -4.31 -11.96
CA ASN A 65 -8.01 -5.19 -11.59
C ASN A 65 -8.16 -5.74 -10.16
N HIS A 66 -9.40 -5.87 -9.67
CA HIS A 66 -9.67 -6.40 -8.34
C HIS A 66 -9.29 -7.88 -8.19
N ILE A 67 -9.04 -8.31 -6.95
CA ILE A 67 -8.69 -9.70 -6.66
C ILE A 67 -9.89 -10.62 -6.86
N ARG A 68 -9.66 -11.77 -7.50
CA ARG A 68 -10.69 -12.80 -7.72
C ARG A 68 -10.61 -14.00 -6.78
N ARG A 69 -9.67 -13.98 -5.83
CA ARG A 69 -9.46 -15.05 -4.84
C ARG A 69 -9.16 -14.43 -3.48
N PHE A 70 -9.99 -14.75 -2.49
CA PHE A 70 -9.87 -14.18 -1.14
C PHE A 70 -8.96 -15.02 -0.24
N LYS A 71 -7.69 -15.11 -0.60
CA LYS A 71 -6.69 -15.91 0.13
C LYS A 71 -6.20 -15.28 1.43
N ARG A 72 -6.64 -14.07 1.76
CA ARG A 72 -6.22 -13.31 2.93
C ARG A 72 -7.43 -12.65 3.61
N PRO A 73 -7.32 -12.37 4.92
CA PRO A 73 -8.29 -11.53 5.61
C PRO A 73 -8.48 -10.19 4.90
N GLU A 74 -9.69 -9.65 5.01
CA GLU A 74 -10.14 -8.44 4.33
C GLU A 74 -9.32 -7.20 4.73
N TYR A 75 -8.89 -7.10 5.99
CA TYR A 75 -8.01 -6.02 6.46
C TYR A 75 -6.60 -6.04 5.84
N ILE A 76 -6.24 -7.11 5.13
CA ILE A 76 -5.01 -7.20 4.34
C ILE A 76 -5.31 -7.06 2.84
N ALA A 77 -6.43 -7.60 2.39
CA ALA A 77 -6.83 -7.62 0.98
C ALA A 77 -8.34 -7.37 0.88
N HIS A 78 -8.71 -6.13 0.57
CA HIS A 78 -10.09 -5.66 0.51
C HIS A 78 -10.95 -6.46 -0.46
N ARG A 79 -12.26 -6.51 -0.16
CA ARG A 79 -13.29 -7.23 -0.93
C ARG A 79 -14.39 -6.31 -1.45
N ASP A 80 -14.46 -5.10 -0.92
CA ASP A 80 -15.24 -4.02 -1.50
C ASP A 80 -14.40 -3.35 -2.59
N PHE A 81 -14.96 -3.30 -3.79
CA PHE A 81 -14.34 -2.71 -4.98
C PHE A 81 -15.15 -1.53 -5.52
N THR A 82 -16.02 -0.96 -4.68
CA THR A 82 -16.71 0.29 -4.99
C THR A 82 -15.66 1.39 -5.28
N PRO A 83 -15.79 2.15 -6.38
CA PRO A 83 -14.89 3.25 -6.67
C PRO A 83 -14.82 4.25 -5.51
N ILE A 84 -13.62 4.76 -5.21
CA ILE A 84 -13.46 5.81 -4.19
C ILE A 84 -14.06 7.13 -4.68
N GLU A 85 -14.70 7.85 -3.77
CA GLU A 85 -15.24 9.19 -4.02
C GLU A 85 -14.36 10.25 -3.37
N CYS A 86 -14.12 11.35 -4.08
CA CYS A 86 -13.40 12.48 -3.52
C CYS A 86 -14.30 13.22 -2.53
N LEU A 87 -13.80 13.38 -1.31
CA LEU A 87 -14.39 14.30 -0.32
C LEU A 87 -14.00 15.75 -0.64
N PRO A 88 -14.69 16.75 -0.06
CA PRO A 88 -14.31 18.16 -0.19
C PRO A 88 -12.89 18.45 0.31
N ASP A 89 -12.28 19.54 -0.17
CA ASP A 89 -10.88 19.89 0.12
C ASP A 89 -10.56 20.08 1.61
N ASP A 90 -11.56 20.44 2.43
CA ASP A 90 -11.44 20.60 3.88
C ASP A 90 -11.80 19.33 4.67
N CYS A 91 -11.85 18.16 4.02
CA CYS A 91 -12.22 16.88 4.65
C CYS A 91 -11.28 16.38 5.76
N LEU A 92 -10.10 16.99 5.90
CA LEU A 92 -9.18 16.74 7.01
C LEU A 92 -9.33 17.77 8.15
N LEU A 93 -10.11 18.82 7.95
CA LEU A 93 -10.32 19.91 8.90
C LEU A 93 -11.71 19.89 9.53
N LYS A 94 -12.69 19.28 8.86
CA LYS A 94 -14.08 19.17 9.31
C LYS A 94 -14.58 17.74 9.18
N GLU A 95 -15.57 17.40 9.98
CA GLU A 95 -16.24 16.11 9.88
C GLU A 95 -17.11 16.05 8.63
N TYR A 96 -16.94 14.97 7.87
CA TYR A 96 -17.80 14.62 6.75
C TYR A 96 -18.39 13.23 6.99
N PRO A 97 -19.63 12.98 6.55
CA PRO A 97 -20.18 11.63 6.59
C PRO A 97 -19.34 10.73 5.69
N VAL A 98 -18.67 9.76 6.30
CA VAL A 98 -17.89 8.72 5.61
C VAL A 98 -18.32 7.36 6.12
N ASP A 99 -18.30 6.37 5.24
CA ASP A 99 -18.54 5.00 5.68
C ASP A 99 -17.32 4.48 6.46
N LEU A 100 -17.58 3.93 7.64
CA LEU A 100 -16.59 3.36 8.54
C LEU A 100 -17.03 1.93 8.85
N PRO A 101 -16.84 0.97 7.92
CA PRO A 101 -17.44 -0.35 8.00
C PRO A 101 -17.03 -1.13 9.25
N TRP A 102 -15.90 -0.78 9.86
CA TRP A 102 -15.39 -1.41 11.09
C TRP A 102 -15.36 -0.48 12.31
N LYS A 103 -16.14 0.61 12.31
CA LYS A 103 -16.24 1.54 13.46
C LYS A 103 -16.55 0.83 14.77
N ASN A 104 -17.41 -0.18 14.72
CA ASN A 104 -17.86 -0.98 15.87
C ASN A 104 -17.11 -2.32 15.98
N GLY A 105 -15.93 -2.42 15.37
CA GLY A 105 -15.15 -3.65 15.27
C GLY A 105 -15.26 -4.32 13.91
N MET A 106 -14.26 -5.15 13.60
CA MET A 106 -14.20 -5.90 12.36
C MET A 106 -15.06 -7.17 12.47
N PRO A 107 -15.96 -7.45 11.50
CA PRO A 107 -16.82 -8.63 11.54
C PRO A 107 -16.02 -9.92 11.30
N GLU A 108 -16.46 -11.06 11.84
CA GLU A 108 -15.79 -12.36 11.64
C GLU A 108 -15.69 -12.76 10.16
N SER A 109 -16.63 -12.31 9.32
CA SER A 109 -16.62 -12.54 7.87
C SER A 109 -15.37 -11.97 7.19
N ALA A 110 -14.78 -10.89 7.73
CA ALA A 110 -13.54 -10.30 7.25
C ALA A 110 -12.34 -11.23 7.42
N LEU A 111 -12.39 -12.19 8.37
CA LEU A 111 -11.29 -13.16 8.59
C LEU A 111 -11.39 -14.40 7.71
N LYS A 112 -12.58 -14.72 7.17
CA LYS A 112 -12.80 -15.94 6.37
C LYS A 112 -12.00 -15.87 5.07
N VAL A 113 -11.23 -16.89 4.74
CA VAL A 113 -10.48 -16.98 3.47
C VAL A 113 -11.06 -18.07 2.58
N SER A 114 -10.92 -17.92 1.27
CA SER A 114 -11.32 -18.93 0.29
C SER A 114 -10.26 -19.10 -0.80
N MET A 115 -10.12 -20.34 -1.27
CA MET A 115 -9.29 -20.71 -2.42
C MET A 115 -10.09 -20.70 -3.73
N GLU A 116 -11.42 -20.64 -3.63
CA GLU A 116 -12.30 -20.55 -4.79
C GLU A 116 -12.05 -19.26 -5.56
N GLN A 117 -12.19 -19.36 -6.88
CA GLN A 117 -12.06 -18.22 -7.76
C GLN A 117 -13.44 -17.67 -8.10
N LEU A 118 -13.61 -16.38 -7.92
CA LEU A 118 -14.80 -15.66 -8.35
C LEU A 118 -14.91 -15.66 -9.88
N ALA A 119 -16.15 -15.66 -10.37
CA ALA A 119 -16.43 -15.45 -11.78
C ALA A 119 -15.82 -14.13 -12.26
N ALA A 120 -15.47 -14.09 -13.55
CA ALA A 120 -14.77 -12.97 -14.16
C ALA A 120 -15.64 -11.73 -14.30
#